data_AF-A0A3D8Q4A2-F1
#
_entry.id   AF-A0A3D8Q4A2-F1
#
_cell.length_a   1.000
_cell.length_b   1.000
_cell.length_c   1.000
_cell.angle_alpha   90.00
_cell.angle_beta   90.00
_cell.angle_gamma   90.00
#
_symmetry.space_group_name_H-M   'P 1'
#
loop_
_entity.id
_entity.type
_entity.pdbx_description
1 polymer ?
#
loop_
_entity_poly.entity_id
_entity_poly.type
_entity_poly.pdbx_seq_one_letter_code
_entity_poly.pdbx_strand_id
1 'polypeptide(L)'
;MHSTLALTVAFLASTIFAAPTSRDVTTTVQFTNDQSGHNVNVNIPLNVGAVGVKGLLDNTALDVNDTYFATSFFLQANFQNVECDLTIGSTVITIDDRKTFAQIASQPVDLVNAVIYCHPLT
;
A
#
# COMPACT_ATOMS: atom_id res chain seq x y z
N MET A 1 -1.78 -71.57 7.08
CA MET A 1 -1.25 -70.47 7.92
C MET A 1 -1.16 -69.24 7.03
N HIS A 2 -1.80 -68.16 7.46
CA HIS A 2 -2.18 -67.00 6.63
C HIS A 2 -0.98 -66.14 6.24
N SER A 3 -0.93 -65.72 4.97
CA SER A 3 0.07 -64.79 4.43
C SER A 3 -0.42 -63.36 4.65
N THR A 4 0.34 -62.54 5.39
CA THR A 4 0.04 -61.13 5.64
C THR A 4 0.81 -60.24 4.69
N LEU A 5 0.09 -59.54 3.81
CA LEU A 5 0.64 -58.57 2.86
C LEU A 5 0.47 -57.17 3.47
N ALA A 6 1.55 -56.58 3.97
CA ALA A 6 1.55 -55.22 4.53
C ALA A 6 1.82 -54.21 3.42
N LEU A 7 0.83 -53.38 3.09
CA LEU A 7 0.94 -52.29 2.11
C LEU A 7 1.23 -50.98 2.85
N THR A 8 2.50 -50.55 2.86
CA THR A 8 2.89 -49.24 3.40
C THR A 8 2.69 -48.18 2.34
N VAL A 9 1.67 -47.33 2.50
CA VAL A 9 1.44 -46.15 1.65
C VAL A 9 2.22 -44.98 2.23
N ALA A 10 3.29 -44.56 1.55
CA ALA A 10 4.03 -43.36 1.86
C ALA A 10 3.48 -42.19 1.03
N PHE A 11 2.69 -41.31 1.66
CA PHE A 11 2.32 -40.02 1.07
C PHE A 11 3.37 -38.97 1.46
N LEU A 12 4.31 -38.68 0.56
CA LEU A 12 5.12 -37.47 0.66
C LEU A 12 4.31 -36.29 0.14
N ALA A 13 3.68 -35.54 1.05
CA ALA A 13 3.13 -34.23 0.74
C ALA A 13 4.23 -33.18 0.90
N SER A 14 4.84 -32.75 -0.20
CA SER A 14 5.74 -31.59 -0.20
C SER A 14 4.90 -30.31 -0.19
N THR A 15 4.74 -29.69 0.99
CA THR A 15 4.17 -28.34 1.08
C THR A 15 5.26 -27.32 0.75
N ILE A 16 5.19 -26.75 -0.46
CA ILE A 16 5.98 -25.57 -0.79
C ILE A 16 5.29 -24.39 -0.10
N PHE A 17 5.72 -24.04 1.11
CA PHE A 17 5.36 -22.78 1.74
C PHE A 17 6.19 -21.67 1.09
N ALA A 18 5.60 -20.95 0.14
CA ALA A 18 6.12 -19.65 -0.25
C ALA A 18 5.83 -18.69 0.91
N ALA A 19 6.85 -18.39 1.73
CA ALA A 19 6.74 -17.30 2.69
C ALA A 19 6.54 -15.99 1.89
N PRO A 20 5.52 -15.18 2.21
CA PRO A 20 5.34 -13.89 1.55
C PRO A 20 6.62 -13.07 1.72
N THR A 21 7.14 -12.56 0.61
CA THR A 21 8.25 -11.62 0.65
C THR A 21 7.75 -10.29 1.21
N SER A 22 8.62 -9.46 1.77
CA SER A 22 8.19 -8.14 2.32
C SER A 22 7.47 -7.26 1.29
N ARG A 23 7.69 -7.49 0.00
CA ARG A 23 6.99 -6.83 -1.12
C ARG A 23 5.54 -7.26 -1.30
N ASP A 24 5.15 -8.42 -0.77
CA ASP A 24 3.80 -8.96 -0.91
C ASP A 24 2.83 -8.41 0.15
N VAL A 25 3.36 -7.76 1.21
CA VAL A 25 2.54 -7.13 2.24
C VAL A 25 2.32 -5.66 1.88
N THR A 26 1.08 -5.29 1.59
CA THR A 26 0.72 -3.92 1.17
C THR A 26 -0.41 -3.36 2.03
N THR A 27 -0.39 -2.05 2.24
CA THR A 27 -1.57 -1.29 2.68
C THR A 27 -2.17 -0.54 1.49
N THR A 28 -3.47 -0.25 1.52
CA THR A 28 -4.11 0.54 0.46
C THR A 28 -4.34 1.95 0.95
N VAL A 29 -3.80 2.92 0.22
CA VAL A 29 -3.99 4.36 0.45
C VAL A 29 -4.85 4.93 -0.67
N GLN A 30 -5.84 5.74 -0.33
CA GLN A 30 -6.60 6.52 -1.30
C GLN A 30 -6.04 7.94 -1.35
N PHE A 31 -5.78 8.44 -2.55
CA PHE A 31 -5.56 9.87 -2.80
C PHE A 31 -6.83 10.47 -3.40
N THR A 32 -7.19 11.69 -2.97
CA THR A 32 -8.36 12.41 -3.50
C THR A 32 -8.01 13.82 -3.92
N ASN A 33 -8.76 14.32 -4.90
CA ASN A 33 -8.87 15.72 -5.26
C ASN A 33 -10.33 16.13 -5.10
N ASP A 34 -10.65 16.75 -3.98
CA ASP A 34 -12.03 17.07 -3.62
C ASP A 34 -12.62 18.19 -4.51
N GLN A 35 -11.76 18.95 -5.20
CA GLN A 35 -12.18 19.98 -6.14
C GLN A 35 -12.68 19.39 -7.46
N SER A 36 -12.03 18.35 -7.98
CA SER A 36 -12.46 17.65 -9.20
C SER A 36 -13.37 16.45 -8.93
N GLY A 37 -13.40 15.96 -7.68
CA GLY A 37 -14.07 14.71 -7.29
C GLY A 37 -13.30 13.45 -7.69
N HIS A 38 -12.10 13.58 -8.26
CA HIS A 38 -11.27 12.44 -8.65
C HIS A 38 -10.62 11.80 -7.43
N ASN A 39 -10.48 10.47 -7.46
CA ASN A 39 -9.79 9.70 -6.43
C ASN A 39 -9.17 8.44 -7.03
N VAL A 40 -8.21 7.86 -6.33
CA VAL A 40 -7.63 6.56 -6.69
C VAL A 40 -7.09 5.84 -5.46
N ASN A 41 -7.30 4.52 -5.43
CA ASN A 41 -6.70 3.63 -4.45
C ASN A 41 -5.39 3.07 -5.00
N VAL A 42 -4.33 3.16 -4.22
CA VAL A 42 -3.00 2.62 -4.55
C VAL A 42 -2.53 1.67 -3.46
N ASN A 43 -1.86 0.59 -3.87
CA ASN A 43 -1.25 -0.33 -2.94
C ASN A 43 0.18 0.13 -2.63
N ILE A 44 0.44 0.43 -1.38
CA ILE A 44 1.77 0.80 -0.89
C ILE A 44 2.39 -0.42 -0.21
N PRO A 45 3.52 -0.92 -0.71
CA PRO A 45 4.20 -2.04 -0.08
C PRO A 45 4.82 -1.60 1.25
N LEU A 46 4.71 -2.45 2.26
CA LEU A 46 5.26 -2.20 3.58
C LEU A 46 6.76 -2.51 3.60
N ASN A 47 7.53 -1.75 4.39
CA ASN A 47 8.94 -2.05 4.71
C ASN A 47 9.92 -2.07 3.53
N VAL A 48 9.57 -1.52 2.37
CA VAL A 48 10.46 -1.47 1.17
C VAL A 48 11.03 -0.09 0.87
N GLY A 49 10.98 0.81 1.85
CA GLY A 49 11.42 2.20 1.71
C GLY A 49 10.38 3.09 1.03
N ALA A 50 10.72 4.36 0.87
CA ALA A 50 9.81 5.35 0.29
C ALA A 50 9.59 5.08 -1.21
N VAL A 51 8.32 5.14 -1.63
CA VAL A 51 7.87 4.95 -3.01
C VAL A 51 7.45 6.30 -3.61
N GLY A 52 7.85 6.58 -4.84
CA GLY A 52 7.47 7.80 -5.53
C GLY A 52 5.98 7.82 -5.88
N VAL A 53 5.29 8.92 -5.54
CA VAL A 53 3.85 9.07 -5.77
C VAL A 53 3.53 9.15 -7.27
N LYS A 54 4.39 9.75 -8.10
CA LYS A 54 4.25 9.75 -9.57
C LYS A 54 3.95 8.35 -10.13
N GLY A 55 4.80 7.37 -9.84
CA GLY A 55 4.63 6.01 -10.37
C GLY A 55 3.39 5.28 -9.84
N LEU A 56 2.83 5.73 -8.71
CA LEU A 56 1.58 5.20 -8.16
C LEU A 56 0.35 5.80 -8.84
N LEU A 57 0.44 7.08 -9.25
CA LEU A 57 -0.68 7.84 -9.79
C LEU A 57 -0.67 7.99 -11.32
N ASP A 58 0.38 7.52 -12.00
CA ASP A 58 0.47 7.48 -13.46
C ASP A 58 -0.77 6.83 -14.10
N ASN A 59 -1.35 7.48 -15.12
CA ASN A 59 -2.53 7.02 -15.85
C ASN A 59 -3.80 6.84 -14.98
N THR A 60 -3.87 7.52 -13.84
CA THR A 60 -5.08 7.54 -12.99
C THR A 60 -5.91 8.78 -13.25
N ALA A 61 -7.10 8.87 -12.65
CA ALA A 61 -7.91 10.09 -12.73
C ALA A 61 -7.24 11.32 -12.09
N LEU A 62 -6.21 11.14 -11.25
CA LEU A 62 -5.45 12.24 -10.66
C LEU A 62 -4.31 12.74 -11.56
N ASP A 63 -3.99 12.02 -12.63
CA ASP A 63 -2.99 12.40 -13.63
C ASP A 63 -3.58 13.41 -14.62
N VAL A 64 -3.10 14.65 -14.55
CA VAL A 64 -3.46 15.72 -15.48
C VAL A 64 -2.19 16.17 -16.20
N ASN A 65 -1.86 15.49 -17.30
CA ASN A 65 -0.66 15.74 -18.11
C ASN A 65 0.63 15.67 -17.25
N ASP A 66 0.90 14.52 -16.63
CA ASP A 66 2.07 14.27 -15.77
C ASP A 66 2.11 15.09 -14.46
N THR A 67 0.97 15.68 -14.09
CA THR A 67 0.81 16.43 -12.83
C THR A 67 -0.24 15.74 -11.96
N TYR A 68 0.07 15.51 -10.68
CA TYR A 68 -0.75 14.66 -9.80
C TYR A 68 -1.36 15.48 -8.68
N PHE A 69 -2.53 16.05 -8.93
CA PHE A 69 -3.16 16.97 -8.00
C PHE A 69 -3.99 16.26 -6.95
N ALA A 70 -3.66 16.42 -5.67
CA ALA A 70 -4.44 15.88 -4.55
C ALA A 70 -4.66 16.93 -3.45
N THR A 71 -5.78 16.82 -2.74
CA THR A 71 -6.14 17.62 -1.57
C THR A 71 -6.04 16.83 -0.28
N SER A 72 -6.19 15.50 -0.34
CA SER A 72 -6.15 14.63 0.84
C SER A 72 -5.69 13.23 0.51
N PHE A 73 -5.36 12.46 1.54
CA PHE A 73 -5.12 11.04 1.44
C PHE A 73 -5.54 10.31 2.72
N PHE A 74 -5.88 9.03 2.59
CA PHE A 74 -6.31 8.21 3.72
C PHE A 74 -6.09 6.71 3.55
N LEU A 75 -6.01 5.99 4.67
CA LEU A 75 -5.91 4.54 4.72
C LEU A 75 -7.27 3.91 4.40
N GLN A 76 -7.31 3.08 3.36
CA GLN A 76 -8.53 2.51 2.80
C GLN A 76 -8.69 1.02 3.14
N ALA A 77 -7.61 0.24 3.09
CA ALA A 77 -7.63 -1.19 3.40
C ALA A 77 -6.29 -1.69 3.91
N ASN A 78 -6.28 -2.84 4.60
CA ASN A 78 -5.08 -3.51 5.11
C ASN A 78 -4.18 -2.57 5.93
N PHE A 79 -4.79 -1.76 6.79
CA PHE A 79 -4.11 -0.70 7.53
C PHE A 79 -4.02 -0.93 9.04
N GLN A 80 -4.41 -2.11 9.54
CA GLN A 80 -4.30 -2.42 10.96
C GLN A 80 -2.82 -2.41 11.38
N ASN A 81 -2.49 -1.64 12.42
CA ASN A 81 -1.12 -1.39 12.90
C ASN A 81 -0.19 -0.90 11.77
N VAL A 82 -0.66 0.02 10.91
CA VAL A 82 0.16 0.62 9.85
C VAL A 82 0.21 2.13 10.04
N GLU A 83 1.39 2.70 9.82
CA GLU A 83 1.65 4.13 9.69
C GLU A 83 2.16 4.42 8.28
N CYS A 84 1.71 5.54 7.71
CA CYS A 84 2.14 6.03 6.42
C CYS A 84 2.53 7.51 6.49
N ASP A 85 3.72 7.81 6.00
CA ASP A 85 4.27 9.15 5.86
C ASP A 85 4.28 9.57 4.39
N LEU A 86 3.53 10.61 4.08
CA LEU A 86 3.59 11.32 2.81
C LEU A 86 4.54 12.52 2.94
N THR A 87 5.65 12.47 2.21
CA THR A 87 6.63 13.57 2.17
C THR A 87 6.47 14.40 0.91
N ILE A 88 6.28 15.70 1.06
CA ILE A 88 6.14 16.69 -0.01
C ILE A 88 7.14 17.82 0.26
N GLY A 89 8.27 17.82 -0.45
CA GLY A 89 9.36 18.76 -0.17
C GLY A 89 9.91 18.55 1.26
N SER A 90 9.79 19.56 2.11
CA SER A 90 10.19 19.48 3.53
C SER A 90 9.05 19.10 4.48
N THR A 91 7.84 18.91 3.98
CA THR A 91 6.66 18.63 4.79
C THR A 91 6.43 17.12 4.84
N VAL A 92 6.21 16.59 6.05
CA VAL A 92 5.80 15.20 6.27
C VAL A 92 4.39 15.22 6.84
N ILE A 93 3.49 14.44 6.25
CA ILE A 93 2.11 14.27 6.70
C ILE A 93 1.92 12.80 7.03
N THR A 94 1.54 12.51 8.27
CA THR A 94 1.41 11.15 8.79
C THR A 94 -0.06 10.80 9.00
N ILE A 95 -0.42 9.59 8.58
CA ILE A 95 -1.67 8.90 8.92
C ILE A 95 -1.35 7.51 9.49
N ASP A 96 -2.19 7.05 10.41
CA ASP A 96 -2.05 5.76 11.05
C ASP A 96 -3.41 5.06 11.20
N ASP A 97 -3.42 3.87 11.79
CA ASP A 97 -4.62 3.06 11.99
C ASP A 97 -5.66 3.67 12.96
N ARG A 98 -5.33 4.78 13.64
CA ARG A 98 -6.21 5.55 14.53
C ARG A 98 -6.65 6.87 13.90
N LYS A 99 -5.79 7.49 13.09
CA LYS A 99 -6.00 8.70 12.32
C LYS A 99 -5.74 8.37 10.87
N THR A 100 -6.73 7.74 10.26
CA THR A 100 -6.63 7.19 8.91
C THR A 100 -6.67 8.25 7.83
N PHE A 101 -6.95 9.52 8.14
CA PHE A 101 -7.14 10.59 7.18
C PHE A 101 -6.25 11.79 7.48
N ALA A 102 -5.69 12.38 6.42
CA ALA A 102 -5.06 13.69 6.48
C ALA A 102 -5.39 14.53 5.25
N GLN A 103 -5.68 15.80 5.52
CA GLN A 103 -5.71 16.83 4.49
C GLN A 103 -4.28 17.25 4.16
N ILE A 104 -3.96 17.30 2.87
CA ILE A 104 -2.69 17.80 2.34
C ILE A 104 -2.74 19.33 2.30
N ALA A 105 -3.79 19.86 1.69
CA ALA A 105 -4.04 21.30 1.58
C ALA A 105 -5.52 21.58 1.25
N SER A 106 -5.93 22.85 1.36
CA SER A 106 -7.26 23.31 0.95
C SER A 106 -7.41 23.48 -0.57
N GLN A 107 -6.28 23.54 -1.29
CA GLN A 107 -6.22 23.59 -2.76
C GLN A 107 -5.38 22.39 -3.24
N PRO A 108 -5.65 21.85 -4.44
CA PRO A 108 -4.89 20.70 -4.92
C PRO A 108 -3.40 21.01 -5.05
N VAL A 109 -2.58 20.13 -4.50
CA VAL A 109 -1.11 20.22 -4.55
C VAL A 109 -0.60 19.17 -5.51
N ASP A 110 0.39 19.52 -6.32
CA ASP A 110 1.07 18.59 -7.20
C ASP A 110 2.01 17.67 -6.39
N LEU A 111 1.78 16.36 -6.53
CA LEU A 111 2.52 15.31 -5.85
C LEU A 111 3.63 14.68 -6.73
N VAL A 112 3.99 15.27 -7.88
CA VAL A 112 4.99 14.71 -8.81
C VAL A 112 6.32 14.33 -8.14
N ASN A 113 6.76 15.11 -7.15
CA ASN A 113 8.00 14.88 -6.39
C ASN A 113 7.75 14.29 -4.99
N ALA A 114 6.51 13.94 -4.67
CA ALA A 114 6.18 13.40 -3.36
C ALA A 114 6.60 11.92 -3.28
N VAL A 115 6.91 11.49 -2.07
CA VAL A 115 7.16 10.09 -1.75
C VAL A 115 6.29 9.65 -0.59
N ILE A 116 5.85 8.40 -0.60
CA ILE A 116 5.09 7.79 0.48
C ILE A 116 5.84 6.58 1.03
N TYR A 117 5.94 6.50 2.35
CA TYR A 117 6.52 5.35 3.03
C TYR A 117 5.50 4.81 4.03
N CYS A 118 5.26 3.50 4.00
CA CYS A 118 4.38 2.85 4.97
C CYS A 118 5.13 1.72 5.68
N HIS A 119 4.89 1.60 6.98
CA HIS A 119 5.47 0.55 7.82
C HIS A 119 4.48 0.10 8.90
N PRO A 120 4.67 -1.12 9.44
CA PRO A 120 3.94 -1.54 10.63
C PRO A 120 4.30 -0.67 11.84
N LEU A 121 3.31 -0.39 12.67
CA LEU A 121 3.49 0.12 14.03
C LEU A 121 4.03 -1.02 14.91
N THR A 122 5.16 -0.79 15.59
CA THR A 122 5.80 -1.74 16.50
C THR A 122 5.39 -1.53 17.94
#